data_AF-A0A1G7E2K6-F1
#
_entry.id   AF-A0A1G7E2K6-F1
#
_cell.length_a   1.000
_cell.length_b   1.000
_cell.length_c   1.000
_cell.angle_alpha   90.00
_cell.angle_beta   90.00
_cell.angle_gamma   90.00
#
_symmetry.space_group_name_H-M   'P 1'
#
loop_
_entity.id
_entity.type
_entity.pdbx_description
1 polymer ?
#
loop_
_entity_poly.entity_id
_entity_poly.type
_entity_poly.pdbx_seq_one_letter_code
_entity_poly.pdbx_strand_id
1 'polypeptide(L)'
;MSTPEPATAPTRTPAPGTAPPESSGAAALAAEEDQPWLRLDKRMLLVHPVDEVVKLLPVLLISVVVGSQSGNHAWGLIAVTVLVLFAIARWFTTSYRIGPVHVQLRSGVFQKKLLSVPRNRIRSVDVEAGLLHRILGLAVVRIGTGQRAEKTGDSAKFELNALDARLVPALREALLARRTDDASEPAPTGERPVVPATEIAHWSPAWVRYAPFSTTGVLTIAAIVGVAFQYGVGAQIAESSTVSHGIDWARGFGTAAVVVVGLIVLLTAASALACVRYLVAFGNLTVTDDRHVLHVSHGLLRSRQTTLDRARLRGTTVHLPLLLRLARGARLDAIMTGVSTERQHSSMLLPQAPRAEAERVNAVVLREHGFPVDVATPLTAHGPAARRRRYSRALLPVAAVAAGVAAAAGLGVRVHWSVWAVLATAAVAAAALAWDRYRGLGHAAPTGWLVTSSGSLDRGRHSLEADGIIGWTVRQSFFQRRAGVATVVAATPAGTRHYEVLDLPAERAWDLVEAVTPGAGDIWIRRT
;
A
#
# COMPACT_ATOMS: atom_id res chain seq x y z
N MET A 1 -78.51 -16.84 17.48
CA MET A 1 -77.96 -16.26 16.25
C MET A 1 -77.26 -14.97 16.67
N SER A 2 -76.02 -14.77 16.22
CA SER A 2 -75.03 -13.74 16.60
C SER A 2 -73.87 -14.28 17.45
N THR A 3 -72.81 -14.62 16.73
CA THR A 3 -71.44 -14.97 17.14
C THR A 3 -70.74 -13.79 17.83
N PRO A 4 -69.91 -14.02 18.86
CA PRO A 4 -68.80 -13.13 19.16
C PRO A 4 -67.45 -13.79 18.85
N GLU A 5 -66.60 -12.96 18.26
CA GLU A 5 -65.24 -13.16 17.78
C GLU A 5 -64.24 -13.54 18.90
N PRO A 6 -63.18 -14.34 18.64
CA PRO A 6 -62.24 -14.77 19.67
C PRO A 6 -61.20 -13.70 20.03
N ALA A 7 -60.86 -13.66 21.32
CA ALA A 7 -59.91 -12.75 21.93
C ALA A 7 -58.46 -13.00 21.46
N THR A 8 -57.80 -11.94 20.96
CA THR A 8 -56.37 -11.94 20.64
C THR A 8 -55.56 -11.47 21.84
N ALA A 9 -54.63 -12.32 22.30
CA ALA A 9 -53.72 -12.04 23.40
C ALA A 9 -52.73 -10.90 23.07
N PRO A 10 -52.26 -10.12 24.06
CA PRO A 10 -51.22 -9.12 23.84
C PRO A 10 -49.84 -9.78 23.71
N THR A 11 -49.23 -9.61 22.55
CA THR A 11 -47.82 -9.97 22.28
C THR A 11 -46.91 -9.09 23.14
N ARG A 12 -46.25 -9.70 24.13
CA ARG A 12 -45.15 -9.06 24.89
C ARG A 12 -43.96 -8.86 23.95
N THR A 13 -43.73 -7.62 23.53
CA THR A 13 -42.45 -7.21 22.92
C THR A 13 -41.38 -7.14 24.02
N PRO A 14 -40.24 -7.83 23.87
CA PRO A 14 -39.12 -7.71 24.82
C PRO A 14 -38.56 -6.29 24.77
N ALA A 15 -38.22 -5.75 25.95
CA ALA A 15 -37.58 -4.44 26.08
C ALA A 15 -36.27 -4.40 25.28
N PRO A 16 -36.14 -3.49 24.29
CA PRO A 16 -34.85 -3.26 23.67
C PRO A 16 -33.93 -2.62 24.71
N GLY A 17 -32.80 -3.28 24.93
CA GLY A 17 -31.70 -2.75 25.72
C GLY A 17 -31.34 -1.34 25.25
N THR A 18 -31.13 -0.48 26.22
CA THR A 18 -30.66 0.89 26.08
C THR A 18 -29.34 0.92 25.32
N ALA A 19 -29.43 1.07 23.99
CA ALA A 19 -28.41 1.77 23.24
C ALA A 19 -28.42 3.24 23.70
N PRO A 20 -27.25 3.89 23.90
CA PRO A 20 -27.22 5.29 24.28
C PRO A 20 -27.95 6.14 23.22
N PRO A 21 -28.64 7.23 23.62
CA PRO A 21 -29.43 8.05 22.71
C PRO A 21 -28.53 8.55 21.57
N GLU A 22 -28.93 8.24 20.35
CA GLU A 22 -28.27 8.73 19.14
C GLU A 22 -28.19 10.27 19.21
N SER A 23 -26.98 10.81 19.17
CA SER A 23 -26.72 12.26 19.07
C SER A 23 -27.09 12.83 17.67
N SER A 24 -28.16 12.30 17.05
CA SER A 24 -28.61 12.60 15.68
C SER A 24 -30.09 13.01 15.66
N GLY A 25 -30.46 14.03 16.42
CA GLY A 25 -31.84 14.51 16.48
C GLY A 25 -32.38 14.99 15.13
N ALA A 26 -33.70 14.87 14.92
CA ALA A 26 -34.41 15.39 13.75
C ALA A 26 -34.11 16.88 13.45
N ALA A 27 -33.75 17.66 14.47
CA ALA A 27 -33.31 19.04 14.34
C ALA A 27 -31.98 19.20 13.59
N ALA A 28 -31.02 18.26 13.75
CA ALA A 28 -29.75 18.29 13.03
C ALA A 28 -29.93 17.90 11.56
N LEU A 29 -30.88 17.02 11.26
CA LEU A 29 -31.29 16.67 9.90
C LEU A 29 -32.07 17.80 9.22
N ALA A 30 -32.96 18.49 9.95
CA ALA A 30 -33.65 19.68 9.44
C ALA A 30 -32.66 20.83 9.16
N ALA A 31 -31.73 21.09 10.07
CA ALA A 31 -30.65 22.06 9.87
C ALA A 31 -29.67 21.66 8.74
N GLU A 32 -29.64 20.40 8.34
CA GLU A 32 -28.89 19.90 7.18
C GLU A 32 -29.67 20.07 5.87
N GLU A 33 -31.00 19.96 5.90
CA GLU A 33 -31.87 20.23 4.75
C GLU A 33 -31.86 21.71 4.34
N ASP A 34 -31.83 22.60 5.32
CA ASP A 34 -31.83 24.07 5.16
C ASP A 34 -30.50 24.64 4.61
N GLN A 35 -29.41 23.88 4.62
CA GLN A 35 -28.12 24.37 4.14
C GLN A 35 -28.06 24.50 2.61
N PRO A 36 -27.56 25.61 2.05
CA PRO A 36 -27.50 25.77 0.60
C PRO A 36 -26.54 24.75 -0.05
N TRP A 37 -26.90 24.26 -1.24
CA TRP A 37 -25.98 23.46 -2.06
C TRP A 37 -24.83 24.33 -2.53
N LEU A 38 -23.61 23.92 -2.19
CA LEU A 38 -22.40 24.58 -2.65
C LEU A 38 -22.05 24.04 -4.04
N ARG A 39 -21.75 24.97 -4.95
CA ARG A 39 -21.20 24.63 -6.26
C ARG A 39 -19.70 24.48 -6.15
N LEU A 40 -19.14 23.68 -7.05
CA LEU A 40 -17.69 23.60 -7.20
C LEU A 40 -17.13 24.94 -7.66
N ASP A 41 -15.90 25.22 -7.25
CA ASP A 41 -15.21 26.44 -7.63
C ASP A 41 -15.17 26.58 -9.17
N LYS A 42 -15.38 27.81 -9.67
CA LYS A 42 -15.32 28.15 -11.09
C LYS A 42 -13.96 27.78 -11.71
N ARG A 43 -12.89 27.80 -10.91
CA ARG A 43 -11.54 27.37 -11.31
C ARG A 43 -11.49 25.92 -11.76
N MET A 44 -12.47 25.10 -11.38
CA MET A 44 -12.55 23.70 -11.79
C MET A 44 -12.97 23.50 -13.26
N LEU A 45 -13.55 24.51 -13.91
CA LEU A 45 -13.85 24.49 -15.34
C LEU A 45 -12.56 24.33 -16.20
N LEU A 46 -11.40 24.76 -15.67
CA LEU A 46 -10.11 24.63 -16.35
C LEU A 46 -9.43 23.29 -16.09
N VAL A 47 -9.74 22.61 -14.97
CA VAL A 47 -9.02 21.41 -14.54
C VAL A 47 -9.66 20.13 -15.07
N HIS A 48 -10.99 20.04 -15.00
CA HIS A 48 -11.73 18.84 -15.38
C HIS A 48 -11.54 18.43 -16.85
N PRO A 49 -11.56 19.36 -17.82
CA PRO A 49 -11.31 19.02 -19.22
C PRO A 49 -9.91 18.45 -19.43
N VAL A 50 -8.90 19.02 -18.76
CA VAL A 50 -7.51 18.57 -18.91
C VAL A 50 -7.32 17.16 -18.34
N ASP A 51 -7.85 16.87 -17.15
CA ASP A 51 -7.76 15.53 -16.57
C ASP A 51 -8.49 14.48 -17.43
N GLU A 52 -9.63 14.82 -18.03
CA GLU A 52 -10.38 13.90 -18.89
C GLU A 52 -9.70 13.67 -20.24
N VAL A 53 -9.12 14.73 -20.83
CA VAL A 53 -8.30 14.63 -22.04
C VAL A 53 -7.06 13.77 -21.81
N VAL A 54 -6.38 13.91 -20.67
CA VAL A 54 -5.22 13.06 -20.34
C VAL A 54 -5.61 11.58 -20.19
N LYS A 55 -6.73 11.27 -19.55
CA LYS A 55 -7.22 9.87 -19.44
C LYS A 55 -7.55 9.26 -20.78
N LEU A 56 -8.09 10.05 -21.70
CA LEU A 56 -8.49 9.62 -23.03
C LEU A 56 -7.39 9.78 -24.08
N LEU A 57 -6.22 10.28 -23.69
CA LEU A 57 -5.07 10.48 -24.57
C LEU A 57 -4.67 9.22 -25.34
N PRO A 58 -4.69 8.00 -24.78
CA PRO A 58 -4.47 6.77 -25.56
C PRO A 58 -5.54 6.55 -26.63
N VAL A 59 -6.81 6.80 -26.32
CA VAL A 59 -7.92 6.68 -27.27
C VAL A 59 -7.83 7.76 -28.36
N LEU A 60 -7.45 8.98 -28.00
CA LEU A 60 -7.21 10.07 -28.93
C LEU A 60 -6.01 9.77 -29.84
N LEU A 61 -4.91 9.26 -29.30
CA LEU A 61 -3.75 8.81 -30.10
C LEU A 61 -4.14 7.70 -31.06
N ILE A 62 -4.87 6.68 -30.61
CA ILE A 62 -5.37 5.60 -31.46
C ILE A 62 -6.30 6.18 -32.54
N SER A 63 -7.22 7.07 -32.17
CA SER A 63 -8.14 7.71 -33.11
C SER A 63 -7.44 8.58 -34.14
N VAL A 64 -6.35 9.26 -33.76
CA VAL A 64 -5.55 10.07 -34.69
C VAL A 64 -4.73 9.17 -35.61
N VAL A 65 -4.12 8.10 -35.10
CA VAL A 65 -3.38 7.13 -35.93
C VAL A 65 -4.32 6.44 -36.93
N VAL A 66 -5.47 5.93 -36.47
CA VAL A 66 -6.48 5.28 -37.33
C VAL A 66 -7.12 6.28 -38.29
N GLY A 67 -7.44 7.49 -37.81
CA GLY A 67 -8.02 8.56 -38.63
C GLY A 67 -7.06 9.16 -39.66
N SER A 68 -5.75 9.06 -39.43
CA SER A 68 -4.73 9.47 -40.40
C SER A 68 -4.62 8.48 -41.57
N GLN A 69 -4.82 7.18 -41.33
CA GLN A 69 -4.87 6.15 -42.37
C GLN A 69 -6.14 6.22 -43.23
N SER A 70 -7.26 6.69 -42.66
CA SER A 70 -8.54 6.80 -43.38
C SER A 70 -8.74 8.15 -44.10
N GLY A 71 -7.76 9.05 -44.08
CA GLY A 71 -7.79 10.36 -44.75
C GLY A 71 -8.84 11.36 -44.23
N ASN A 72 -9.48 11.10 -43.10
CA ASN A 72 -10.59 11.93 -42.60
C ASN A 72 -10.37 12.37 -41.14
N HIS A 73 -9.74 13.53 -40.98
CA HIS A 73 -9.39 14.10 -39.68
C HIS A 73 -10.61 14.67 -38.92
N ALA A 74 -11.77 14.78 -39.57
CA ALA A 74 -12.99 15.31 -38.96
C ALA A 74 -13.47 14.46 -37.76
N TRP A 75 -13.29 13.15 -37.81
CA TRP A 75 -13.69 12.25 -36.73
C TRP A 75 -12.93 12.49 -35.42
N GLY A 76 -11.62 12.75 -35.50
CA GLY A 76 -10.82 13.11 -34.32
C GLY A 76 -11.27 14.44 -33.71
N LEU A 77 -11.60 15.42 -34.55
CA LEU A 77 -12.07 16.73 -34.11
C LEU A 77 -13.47 16.68 -33.49
N ILE A 78 -14.38 15.86 -34.04
CA ILE A 78 -15.70 15.58 -33.46
C ILE A 78 -15.56 14.90 -32.10
N ALA A 79 -14.69 13.90 -31.98
CA ALA A 79 -14.46 13.20 -30.71
C ALA A 79 -13.95 14.15 -29.62
N VAL A 80 -12.99 15.02 -29.94
CA VAL A 80 -12.48 16.04 -29.01
C VAL A 80 -13.58 17.04 -28.64
N THR A 81 -14.39 17.50 -29.60
CA THR A 81 -15.46 18.47 -29.36
C THR A 81 -16.55 17.90 -28.46
N VAL A 82 -17.04 16.70 -28.74
CA VAL A 82 -18.03 16.00 -27.90
C VAL A 82 -17.50 15.79 -26.48
N LEU A 83 -16.21 15.46 -26.35
CA LEU A 83 -15.57 15.29 -25.05
C LEU A 83 -15.54 16.59 -24.23
N VAL A 84 -15.16 17.72 -24.84
CA VAL A 84 -15.14 19.02 -24.17
C VAL A 84 -16.55 19.42 -23.73
N LEU A 85 -17.55 19.25 -24.60
CA LEU A 85 -18.94 19.54 -24.26
C LEU A 85 -19.44 18.66 -23.10
N PHE A 86 -19.09 17.37 -23.10
CA PHE A 86 -19.43 16.46 -22.00
C PHE A 86 -18.76 16.87 -20.68
N ALA A 87 -17.50 17.29 -20.71
CA ALA A 87 -16.78 17.78 -19.52
C ALA A 87 -17.43 19.05 -18.93
N ILE A 88 -17.84 19.99 -19.78
CA ILE A 88 -18.56 21.21 -19.37
C ILE A 88 -19.92 20.84 -18.76
N ALA A 89 -20.70 20.00 -19.43
CA ALA A 89 -22.00 19.56 -18.94
C ALA A 89 -21.90 18.88 -17.57
N ARG A 90 -20.87 18.06 -17.35
CA ARG A 90 -20.60 17.40 -16.06
C ARG A 90 -20.25 18.37 -14.95
N TRP A 91 -19.49 19.43 -15.24
CA TRP A 91 -19.16 20.45 -14.25
C TRP A 91 -20.43 21.16 -13.75
N PHE A 92 -21.34 21.53 -14.66
CA PHE A 92 -22.61 22.18 -14.29
C PHE A 92 -23.54 21.31 -13.46
N THR A 93 -23.48 19.98 -13.60
CA THR A 93 -24.39 19.07 -12.89
C THR A 93 -23.85 18.54 -11.57
N THR A 94 -22.62 18.91 -11.19
CA THR A 94 -22.02 18.44 -9.94
C THR A 94 -22.19 19.48 -8.83
N SER A 95 -22.70 19.07 -7.66
CA SER A 95 -22.91 19.95 -6.50
C SER A 95 -22.70 19.18 -5.21
N TYR A 96 -22.25 19.85 -4.15
CA TYR A 96 -22.00 19.20 -2.86
C TYR A 96 -22.64 19.97 -1.70
N ARG A 97 -22.90 19.26 -0.61
CA ARG A 97 -23.41 19.81 0.64
C ARG A 97 -22.67 19.15 1.80
N ILE A 98 -22.17 19.96 2.73
CA ILE A 98 -21.46 19.49 3.92
C ILE A 98 -22.34 19.84 5.12
N GLY A 99 -23.20 18.91 5.53
CA GLY A 99 -24.03 19.11 6.70
C GLY A 99 -23.40 18.61 8.00
N PRO A 100 -24.06 18.83 9.14
CA PRO A 100 -23.59 18.39 10.45
C PRO A 100 -23.46 16.87 10.55
N VAL A 101 -24.31 16.11 9.83
CA VAL A 101 -24.45 14.64 9.97
C VAL A 101 -23.96 13.90 8.71
N HIS A 102 -24.21 14.43 7.51
CA HIS A 102 -23.85 13.83 6.23
C HIS A 102 -22.99 14.76 5.35
N VAL A 103 -22.13 14.14 4.55
CA VAL A 103 -21.52 14.79 3.40
C VAL A 103 -22.20 14.23 2.15
N GLN A 104 -22.86 15.09 1.38
CA GLN A 104 -23.66 14.71 0.22
C GLN A 104 -23.02 15.24 -1.08
N LEU A 105 -22.93 14.38 -2.09
CA LEU A 105 -22.45 14.71 -3.43
C LEU A 105 -23.52 14.34 -4.45
N ARG A 106 -23.99 15.32 -5.22
CA ARG A 106 -24.84 15.13 -6.39
C ARG A 106 -23.98 15.20 -7.63
N SER A 107 -24.00 14.17 -8.48
CA SER A 107 -23.25 14.13 -9.74
C SER A 107 -24.05 13.44 -10.85
N GLY A 108 -23.69 13.70 -12.10
CA GLY A 108 -24.21 12.99 -13.27
C GLY A 108 -24.82 13.89 -14.34
N VAL A 109 -24.55 13.58 -15.60
CA VAL A 109 -25.11 14.30 -16.77
C VAL A 109 -26.38 13.63 -17.25
N PHE A 110 -26.32 12.31 -17.49
CA PHE A 110 -27.46 11.52 -17.96
C PHE A 110 -28.19 10.76 -16.84
N GLN A 111 -27.45 10.30 -15.82
CA GLN A 111 -28.01 9.62 -14.65
C GLN A 111 -27.62 10.38 -13.39
N LYS A 112 -28.62 10.91 -12.68
CA LYS A 112 -28.40 11.63 -11.41
C LYS A 112 -28.02 10.62 -10.33
N LYS A 113 -26.84 10.79 -9.74
CA LYS A 113 -26.34 10.00 -8.61
C LYS A 113 -26.23 10.92 -7.39
N LEU A 114 -26.89 10.55 -6.30
CA LEU A 114 -26.75 11.17 -4.99
C LEU A 114 -25.96 10.22 -4.10
N LEU A 115 -24.76 10.62 -3.70
CA LEU A 115 -23.92 9.87 -2.78
C LEU A 115 -23.95 10.59 -1.44
N SER A 116 -24.52 9.95 -0.40
CA SER A 116 -24.55 10.48 0.96
C SER A 116 -23.66 9.63 1.85
N VAL A 117 -22.70 10.26 2.53
CA VAL A 117 -21.79 9.61 3.46
C VAL A 117 -22.02 10.18 4.86
N PRO A 118 -22.51 9.37 5.81
CA PRO A 118 -22.56 9.75 7.22
C PRO A 118 -21.16 10.09 7.74
N ARG A 119 -21.01 11.20 8.46
CA ARG A 119 -19.70 11.67 8.96
C ARG A 119 -19.07 10.67 9.93
N ASN A 120 -19.87 9.97 10.71
CA ASN A 120 -19.42 8.89 11.61
C ASN A 120 -18.77 7.69 10.88
N ARG A 121 -18.95 7.57 9.56
CA ARG A 121 -18.31 6.53 8.73
C ARG A 121 -17.02 6.99 8.07
N ILE A 122 -16.63 8.27 8.17
CA ILE A 122 -15.39 8.78 7.59
C ILE A 122 -14.20 8.33 8.45
N ARG A 123 -13.31 7.51 7.89
CA ARG A 123 -12.17 6.91 8.63
C ARG A 123 -10.81 7.48 8.24
N SER A 124 -10.72 8.11 7.08
CA SER A 124 -9.49 8.66 6.51
C SER A 124 -9.84 9.80 5.57
N VAL A 125 -9.06 10.87 5.60
CA VAL A 125 -9.15 12.00 4.68
C VAL A 125 -7.78 12.18 4.05
N ASP A 126 -7.65 11.80 2.78
CA ASP A 126 -6.42 11.96 2.02
C ASP A 126 -6.53 13.22 1.15
N VAL A 127 -5.55 14.11 1.22
CA VAL A 127 -5.54 15.33 0.39
C VAL A 127 -4.55 15.14 -0.75
N GLU A 128 -5.04 15.28 -1.99
CA GLU A 128 -4.22 15.25 -3.19
C GLU A 128 -4.33 16.57 -3.94
N ALA A 129 -3.20 17.18 -4.29
CA ALA A 129 -3.16 18.37 -5.13
C ALA A 129 -2.23 18.12 -6.32
N GLY A 130 -2.81 17.93 -7.52
CA GLY A 130 -2.03 17.90 -8.76
C GLY A 130 -1.49 19.28 -9.16
N LEU A 131 -0.53 19.33 -10.08
CA LEU A 131 0.10 20.58 -10.52
C LEU A 131 -0.92 21.67 -10.88
N LEU A 132 -1.90 21.33 -11.73
CA LEU A 132 -2.94 22.27 -12.15
C LEU A 132 -3.79 22.73 -10.97
N HIS A 133 -4.12 21.82 -10.05
CA HIS A 133 -4.83 22.16 -8.82
C HIS A 133 -4.01 23.11 -7.96
N ARG A 134 -2.72 22.85 -7.75
CA ARG A 134 -1.80 23.70 -6.97
C ARG A 134 -1.61 25.09 -7.58
N ILE A 135 -1.45 25.19 -8.90
CA ILE A 135 -1.35 26.49 -9.61
C ILE A 135 -2.64 27.28 -9.43
N LEU A 136 -3.80 26.62 -9.41
CA LEU A 136 -5.12 27.24 -9.25
C LEU A 136 -5.54 27.41 -7.77
N GLY A 137 -4.70 27.00 -6.81
CA GLY A 137 -4.99 27.05 -5.37
C GLY A 137 -6.06 26.06 -4.89
N LEU A 138 -6.25 24.95 -5.60
CA LEU A 138 -7.23 23.91 -5.32
C LEU A 138 -6.58 22.65 -4.75
N ALA A 139 -7.33 21.86 -3.98
CA ALA A 139 -6.96 20.50 -3.59
C ALA A 139 -8.16 19.56 -3.70
N VAL A 140 -7.88 18.28 -3.92
CA VAL A 140 -8.85 17.19 -3.94
C VAL A 140 -8.81 16.48 -2.59
N VAL A 141 -9.95 16.40 -1.93
CA VAL A 141 -10.07 15.71 -0.64
C VAL A 141 -10.79 14.38 -0.85
N ARG A 142 -10.06 13.28 -0.65
CA ARG A 142 -10.58 11.92 -0.77
C ARG A 142 -11.00 11.41 0.58
N ILE A 143 -12.29 11.10 0.71
CA ILE A 143 -12.89 10.62 1.95
C ILE A 143 -13.07 9.10 1.84
N GLY A 144 -12.44 8.37 2.77
CA GLY A 144 -12.55 6.92 2.87
C GLY A 144 -13.53 6.48 3.94
N THR A 145 -14.52 5.66 3.57
CA THR A 145 -15.58 5.20 4.49
C THR A 145 -15.38 3.80 5.09
N GLY A 146 -14.24 3.14 4.82
CA GLY A 146 -13.88 1.87 5.46
C GLY A 146 -14.74 0.64 5.12
N GLN A 147 -15.78 0.78 4.29
CA GLN A 147 -16.54 -0.35 3.77
C GLN A 147 -15.90 -0.92 2.51
N ARG A 148 -16.00 -2.25 2.39
CA ARG A 148 -15.58 -3.04 1.23
C ARG A 148 -16.18 -2.40 -0.02
N ALA A 149 -15.34 -1.85 -0.90
CA ALA A 149 -15.74 -1.60 -2.27
C ALA A 149 -15.93 -2.99 -2.90
N GLU A 150 -17.12 -3.55 -2.79
CA GLU A 150 -17.49 -4.69 -3.61
C GLU A 150 -17.23 -4.32 -5.07
N LYS A 151 -16.63 -5.27 -5.78
CA LYS A 151 -16.21 -5.19 -7.18
C LYS A 151 -17.42 -4.88 -8.08
N THR A 152 -17.88 -3.64 -8.13
CA THR A 152 -18.82 -3.16 -9.14
C THR A 152 -18.62 -1.65 -9.29
N GLY A 153 -17.86 -1.27 -10.32
CA GLY A 153 -17.82 0.04 -10.96
C GLY A 153 -17.66 1.29 -10.08
N ASP A 154 -16.45 1.87 -10.07
CA ASP A 154 -16.11 3.31 -9.92
C ASP A 154 -16.84 4.20 -8.87
N SER A 155 -17.61 3.63 -7.94
CA SER A 155 -18.65 4.35 -7.18
C SER A 155 -18.43 4.38 -5.66
N ALA A 156 -17.32 3.83 -5.15
CA ALA A 156 -17.01 3.82 -3.71
C ALA A 156 -15.91 4.82 -3.30
N LYS A 157 -15.57 5.80 -4.15
CA LYS A 157 -14.63 6.88 -3.80
C LYS A 157 -15.40 8.19 -3.69
N PHE A 158 -15.63 8.64 -2.47
CA PHE A 158 -16.14 9.97 -2.21
C PHE A 158 -14.96 10.96 -2.34
N GLU A 159 -14.75 11.47 -3.55
CA GLU A 159 -13.74 12.50 -3.83
C GLU A 159 -14.45 13.86 -3.83
N LEU A 160 -14.21 14.66 -2.80
CA LEU A 160 -14.59 16.06 -2.80
C LEU A 160 -13.50 16.81 -3.58
N ASN A 161 -13.72 16.92 -4.89
CA ASN A 161 -12.80 17.60 -5.79
C ASN A 161 -12.86 19.12 -5.55
N ALA A 162 -11.69 19.76 -5.56
CA ALA A 162 -11.54 21.22 -5.65
C ALA A 162 -12.14 22.03 -4.49
N LEU A 163 -11.64 21.79 -3.28
CA LEU A 163 -11.70 22.79 -2.21
C LEU A 163 -10.55 23.79 -2.36
N ASP A 164 -10.77 25.05 -1.99
CA ASP A 164 -9.68 26.03 -1.85
C ASP A 164 -8.66 25.47 -0.85
N ALA A 165 -7.40 25.38 -1.26
CA ALA A 165 -6.32 24.81 -0.48
C ALA A 165 -6.16 25.48 0.90
N ARG A 166 -6.59 26.74 1.06
CA ARG A 166 -6.59 27.47 2.34
C ARG A 166 -7.63 26.96 3.33
N LEU A 167 -8.75 26.43 2.84
CA LEU A 167 -9.85 25.93 3.66
C LEU A 167 -9.66 24.45 4.05
N VAL A 168 -8.77 23.73 3.37
CA VAL A 168 -8.56 22.30 3.56
C VAL A 168 -8.02 21.95 4.95
N PRO A 169 -7.04 22.66 5.54
CA PRO A 169 -6.59 22.37 6.91
C PRO A 169 -7.71 22.53 7.93
N ALA A 170 -8.45 23.64 7.88
CA ALA A 170 -9.57 23.92 8.79
C ALA A 170 -10.73 22.92 8.61
N LEU A 171 -11.05 22.54 7.37
CA LEU A 171 -12.07 21.52 7.09
C LEU A 171 -11.65 20.15 7.60
N ARG A 172 -10.36 19.81 7.47
CA ARG A 172 -9.80 18.55 7.94
C ARG A 172 -9.83 18.47 9.46
N GLU A 173 -9.43 19.53 10.15
CA GLU A 173 -9.59 19.64 11.60
C GLU A 173 -11.06 19.54 12.01
N ALA A 174 -11.96 20.28 11.37
CA ALA A 174 -13.40 20.20 11.67
C ALA A 174 -14.02 18.82 11.40
N LEU A 175 -13.47 18.05 10.45
CA LEU A 175 -13.92 16.67 10.17
C LEU A 175 -13.32 15.63 11.12
N LEU A 176 -12.15 15.90 11.73
CA LEU A 176 -11.45 14.97 12.61
C LEU A 176 -11.64 15.29 14.12
N ALA A 177 -11.77 16.56 14.49
CA ALA A 177 -11.78 17.05 15.88
C ALA A 177 -13.08 16.74 16.64
N ARG A 178 -14.23 16.55 15.98
CA ARG A 178 -15.50 16.28 16.69
C ARG A 178 -15.61 14.88 17.29
N ARG A 179 -14.59 14.02 17.12
CA ARG A 179 -14.53 12.72 17.79
C ARG A 179 -13.95 12.79 19.20
N THR A 180 -13.20 13.85 19.54
CA THR A 180 -12.68 14.03 20.90
C THR A 180 -13.72 14.53 21.91
N ASP A 181 -14.91 14.97 21.46
CA ASP A 181 -15.95 15.52 22.34
C ASP A 181 -17.00 14.48 22.81
N ASP A 182 -17.05 13.28 22.21
CA ASP A 182 -18.01 12.22 22.58
C ASP A 182 -17.53 11.31 23.73
N ALA A 183 -16.34 11.57 24.29
CA ALA A 183 -15.96 11.06 25.60
C ALA A 183 -16.17 12.18 26.62
N SER A 184 -17.35 12.19 27.27
CA SER A 184 -17.64 13.08 28.39
C SER A 184 -16.68 12.81 29.55
N GLU A 185 -15.58 13.55 29.56
CA GLU A 185 -14.78 13.87 30.73
C GLU A 185 -14.42 15.36 30.59
N PRO A 186 -14.72 16.22 31.59
CA PRO A 186 -14.52 17.66 31.46
C PRO A 186 -13.02 17.98 31.46
N ALA A 187 -12.43 18.08 30.26
CA ALA A 187 -11.09 18.62 30.08
C ALA A 187 -11.13 20.16 30.15
N PRO A 188 -10.19 20.80 30.87
CA PRO A 188 -10.25 22.23 31.16
C PRO A 188 -10.05 23.06 29.89
N THR A 189 -10.78 24.17 29.84
CA THR A 189 -10.62 25.27 28.89
C THR A 189 -9.23 25.87 29.04
N GLY A 190 -8.27 25.32 28.31
CA GLY A 190 -6.95 25.89 28.10
C GLY A 190 -6.61 25.73 26.62
N GLU A 191 -6.25 26.84 25.97
CA GLU A 191 -5.59 26.80 24.67
C GLU A 191 -4.45 25.78 24.74
N ARG A 192 -4.61 24.64 24.06
CA ARG A 192 -3.56 23.64 23.97
C ARG A 192 -2.38 24.33 23.28
N PRO A 193 -1.20 24.40 23.89
CA PRO A 193 -0.05 25.01 23.25
C PRO A 193 0.23 24.23 21.96
N VAL A 194 0.29 24.94 20.83
CA VAL A 194 0.71 24.38 19.54
C VAL A 194 2.16 23.97 19.71
N VAL A 195 2.36 22.68 20.00
CA VAL A 195 3.70 22.10 20.06
C VAL A 195 4.25 22.18 18.64
N PRO A 196 5.41 22.78 18.40
CA PRO A 196 5.96 22.84 17.06
C PRO A 196 6.19 21.42 16.54
N ALA A 197 5.60 21.14 15.37
CA ALA A 197 5.81 19.92 14.60
C ALA A 197 7.31 19.66 14.45
N THR A 198 7.80 18.52 14.94
CA THR A 198 9.21 18.16 14.78
C THR A 198 9.38 17.39 13.48
N GLU A 199 10.29 17.84 12.60
CA GLU A 199 10.59 17.13 11.37
C GLU A 199 11.41 15.87 11.71
N ILE A 200 10.80 14.70 11.51
CA ILE A 200 11.47 13.42 11.72
C ILE A 200 12.31 13.06 10.51
N ALA A 201 11.85 13.33 9.28
CA ALA A 201 12.54 12.94 8.06
C ALA A 201 12.31 13.92 6.91
N HIS A 202 13.37 14.15 6.13
CA HIS A 202 13.37 14.99 4.95
C HIS A 202 13.90 14.25 3.72
N TRP A 203 13.28 14.43 2.57
CA TRP A 203 13.74 13.86 1.32
C TRP A 203 15.10 14.44 0.89
N SER A 204 16.00 13.60 0.40
CA SER A 204 17.23 14.07 -0.24
C SER A 204 17.32 13.61 -1.70
N PRO A 205 17.90 14.42 -2.62
CA PRO A 205 18.14 14.02 -4.02
C PRO A 205 18.93 12.72 -4.16
N ALA A 206 19.81 12.42 -3.20
CA ALA A 206 20.59 11.19 -3.16
C ALA A 206 19.71 9.92 -3.06
N TRP A 207 18.45 10.04 -2.63
CA TRP A 207 17.54 8.89 -2.54
C TRP A 207 17.09 8.37 -3.91
N VAL A 208 17.16 9.20 -4.96
CA VAL A 208 16.77 8.81 -6.33
C VAL A 208 17.57 7.61 -6.83
N ARG A 209 18.82 7.45 -6.38
CA ARG A 209 19.68 6.29 -6.73
C ARG A 209 19.11 4.94 -6.29
N TYR A 210 18.17 4.92 -5.34
CA TYR A 210 17.52 3.69 -4.88
C TYR A 210 16.32 3.27 -5.73
N ALA A 211 15.82 4.16 -6.61
CA ALA A 211 14.63 3.92 -7.41
C ALA A 211 14.71 2.70 -8.35
N PRO A 212 15.83 2.46 -9.07
CA PRO A 212 15.96 1.31 -9.97
C PRO A 212 15.91 -0.05 -9.25
N PHE A 213 16.18 -0.05 -7.94
CA PHE A 213 16.21 -1.27 -7.13
C PHE A 213 14.83 -1.63 -6.53
N SER A 214 13.77 -0.94 -6.94
CA SER A 214 12.39 -1.28 -6.56
C SER A 214 11.82 -2.38 -7.47
N THR A 215 11.27 -3.45 -6.87
CA THR A 215 10.67 -4.58 -7.61
C THR A 215 9.52 -4.14 -8.53
N THR A 216 8.68 -3.22 -8.05
CA THR A 216 7.59 -2.62 -8.84
C THR A 216 8.12 -1.78 -10.00
N GLY A 217 9.25 -1.07 -9.81
CA GLY A 217 9.89 -0.28 -10.87
C GLY A 217 10.31 -1.16 -12.03
N VAL A 218 11.08 -2.21 -11.75
CA VAL A 218 11.59 -3.14 -12.76
C VAL A 218 10.44 -3.81 -13.53
N LEU A 219 9.40 -4.28 -12.83
CA LEU A 219 8.27 -4.98 -13.46
C LEU A 219 7.44 -4.06 -14.36
N THR A 220 7.22 -2.81 -13.93
CA THR A 220 6.49 -1.81 -14.74
C THR A 220 7.25 -1.51 -16.03
N ILE A 221 8.58 -1.40 -15.96
CA ILE A 221 9.39 -1.12 -17.13
C ILE A 221 9.44 -2.33 -18.07
N ALA A 222 9.63 -3.53 -17.54
CA ALA A 222 9.54 -4.76 -18.33
C ALA A 222 8.21 -4.86 -19.07
N ALA A 223 7.09 -4.47 -18.42
CA ALA A 223 5.78 -4.41 -19.07
C ALA A 223 5.70 -3.34 -20.16
N ILE A 224 6.17 -2.11 -19.93
CA ILE A 224 6.20 -1.03 -20.94
C ILE A 224 7.01 -1.47 -22.17
N VAL A 225 8.17 -2.08 -21.94
CA VAL A 225 9.05 -2.59 -23.01
C VAL A 225 8.35 -3.72 -23.75
N GLY A 226 7.79 -4.70 -23.04
CA GLY A 226 7.05 -5.80 -23.64
C GLY A 226 5.90 -5.32 -24.52
N VAL A 227 5.14 -4.32 -24.05
CA VAL A 227 4.08 -3.65 -24.82
C VAL A 227 4.64 -2.93 -26.04
N ALA A 228 5.71 -2.16 -25.91
CA ALA A 228 6.32 -1.45 -27.03
C ALA A 228 6.76 -2.42 -28.15
N PHE A 229 7.32 -3.59 -27.79
CA PHE A 229 7.65 -4.64 -28.76
C PHE A 229 6.41 -5.33 -29.33
N GLN A 230 5.38 -5.60 -28.50
CA GLN A 230 4.13 -6.23 -28.94
C GLN A 230 3.39 -5.39 -30.00
N TYR A 231 3.43 -4.06 -29.90
CA TYR A 231 2.77 -3.14 -30.83
C TYR A 231 3.66 -2.67 -31.98
N GLY A 232 4.83 -3.31 -32.21
CA GLY A 232 5.70 -3.01 -33.35
C GLY A 232 6.53 -1.72 -33.24
N VAL A 233 6.29 -0.88 -32.21
CA VAL A 233 7.09 0.32 -31.93
C VAL A 233 8.54 -0.06 -31.62
N GLY A 234 8.74 -1.14 -30.87
CA GLY A 234 10.08 -1.68 -30.60
C GLY A 234 10.81 -2.16 -31.86
N ALA A 235 10.08 -2.73 -32.82
CA ALA A 235 10.63 -3.17 -34.10
C ALA A 235 11.01 -1.99 -35.00
N GLN A 236 10.15 -0.97 -35.09
CA GLN A 236 10.45 0.26 -35.84
C GLN A 236 11.67 1.02 -35.29
N ILE A 237 11.84 1.04 -33.97
CA ILE A 237 13.02 1.63 -33.33
C ILE A 237 14.27 0.78 -33.61
N ALA A 238 14.15 -0.55 -33.61
CA ALA A 238 15.25 -1.45 -33.94
C ALA A 238 15.70 -1.37 -35.41
N GLU A 239 14.77 -1.06 -36.32
CA GLU A 239 15.01 -0.88 -37.75
C GLU A 239 15.54 0.52 -38.11
N SER A 240 15.57 1.47 -37.16
CA SER A 240 16.16 2.80 -37.36
C SER A 240 17.64 2.70 -37.76
N SER A 241 18.08 3.48 -38.74
CA SER A 241 19.45 3.47 -39.28
C SER A 241 20.53 3.62 -38.20
N THR A 242 20.25 4.35 -37.12
CA THR A 242 21.20 4.52 -36.01
C THR A 242 21.33 3.25 -35.16
N VAL A 243 20.22 2.54 -34.96
CA VAL A 243 20.17 1.33 -34.14
C VAL A 243 20.65 0.12 -34.95
N SER A 244 20.28 0.02 -36.23
CA SER A 244 20.75 -1.03 -37.12
C SER A 244 22.26 -0.95 -37.37
N HIS A 245 22.83 0.24 -37.58
CA HIS A 245 24.29 0.42 -37.66
C HIS A 245 25.00 0.01 -36.36
N GLY A 246 24.43 0.32 -35.20
CA GLY A 246 24.97 -0.11 -33.91
C GLY A 246 24.88 -1.62 -33.68
N ILE A 247 23.78 -2.25 -34.11
CA ILE A 247 23.58 -3.70 -34.08
C ILE A 247 24.55 -4.40 -35.03
N ASP A 248 24.76 -3.87 -36.24
CA ASP A 248 25.67 -4.45 -37.23
C ASP A 248 27.13 -4.35 -36.81
N TRP A 249 27.53 -3.22 -36.21
CA TRP A 249 28.84 -3.09 -35.56
C TRP A 249 29.01 -4.09 -34.41
N ALA A 250 27.97 -4.29 -33.58
CA ALA A 250 28.00 -5.24 -32.48
C ALA A 250 27.94 -6.72 -32.93
N ARG A 251 27.31 -7.02 -34.08
CA ARG A 251 27.31 -8.36 -34.69
C ARG A 251 28.72 -8.82 -35.06
N GLY A 252 29.64 -7.88 -35.34
CA GLY A 252 31.06 -8.16 -35.53
C GLY A 252 31.74 -8.80 -34.32
N PHE A 253 31.18 -8.66 -33.12
CA PHE A 253 31.67 -9.27 -31.87
C PHE A 253 30.87 -10.52 -31.44
N GLY A 254 29.91 -10.96 -32.27
CA GLY A 254 29.05 -12.13 -32.04
C GLY A 254 27.66 -11.79 -31.49
N THR A 255 26.71 -12.70 -31.68
CA THR A 255 25.30 -12.53 -31.27
C THR A 255 25.13 -12.31 -29.77
N ALA A 256 25.99 -12.92 -28.95
CA ALA A 256 26.00 -12.70 -27.50
C ALA A 256 26.32 -11.25 -27.12
N ALA A 257 27.24 -10.59 -27.84
CA ALA A 257 27.60 -9.19 -27.58
C ALA A 257 26.43 -8.24 -27.85
N VAL A 258 25.70 -8.46 -28.95
CA VAL A 258 24.48 -7.70 -29.29
C VAL A 258 23.44 -7.82 -28.18
N VAL A 259 23.19 -9.03 -27.69
CA VAL A 259 22.21 -9.28 -26.61
C VAL A 259 22.63 -8.57 -25.32
N VAL A 260 23.92 -8.64 -24.96
CA VAL A 260 24.45 -7.98 -23.76
C VAL A 260 24.36 -6.45 -23.87
N VAL A 261 24.76 -5.87 -25.00
CA VAL A 261 24.68 -4.41 -25.22
C VAL A 261 23.23 -3.95 -25.21
N GLY A 262 22.33 -4.67 -25.90
CA GLY A 262 20.90 -4.37 -25.89
C GLY A 262 20.29 -4.43 -24.48
N LEU A 263 20.68 -5.42 -23.69
CA LEU A 263 20.26 -5.53 -22.29
C LEU A 263 20.78 -4.37 -21.45
N ILE A 264 22.04 -3.93 -21.64
CA ILE A 264 22.61 -2.78 -20.93
C ILE A 264 21.84 -1.50 -21.26
N VAL A 265 21.60 -1.22 -22.54
CA VAL A 265 20.83 -0.04 -22.99
C VAL A 265 19.41 -0.07 -22.44
N LEU A 266 18.77 -1.24 -22.45
CA LEU A 266 17.44 -1.43 -21.89
C LEU A 266 17.42 -1.12 -20.38
N LEU A 267 18.39 -1.65 -19.63
CA LEU A 267 18.49 -1.47 -18.19
C LEU A 267 18.83 -0.01 -17.81
N THR A 268 19.65 0.69 -18.60
CA THR A 268 19.96 2.12 -18.35
C THR A 268 18.76 3.02 -18.61
N ALA A 269 18.04 2.81 -19.72
CA ALA A 269 16.79 3.54 -20.01
C ALA A 269 15.73 3.26 -18.94
N ALA A 270 15.59 1.99 -18.54
CA ALA A 270 14.73 1.58 -17.44
C ALA A 270 15.07 2.29 -16.12
N SER A 271 16.35 2.28 -15.75
CA SER A 271 16.86 2.96 -14.56
C SER A 271 16.55 4.45 -14.57
N ALA A 272 16.81 5.14 -15.69
CA ALA A 272 16.51 6.56 -15.85
C ALA A 272 15.01 6.86 -15.66
N LEU A 273 14.13 6.06 -16.27
CA LEU A 273 12.69 6.21 -16.11
C LEU A 273 12.24 5.95 -14.66
N ALA A 274 12.82 4.95 -13.98
CA ALA A 274 12.55 4.69 -12.58
C ALA A 274 12.94 5.88 -11.69
N CYS A 275 14.10 6.51 -11.96
CA CYS A 275 14.57 7.71 -11.26
C CYS A 275 13.62 8.90 -11.44
N VAL A 276 13.20 9.19 -12.68
CA VAL A 276 12.25 10.27 -12.98
C VAL A 276 10.91 10.02 -12.28
N ARG A 277 10.37 8.80 -12.37
CA ARG A 277 9.12 8.43 -11.70
C ARG A 277 9.21 8.60 -10.19
N TYR A 278 10.32 8.17 -9.59
CA TYR A 278 10.56 8.29 -8.16
C TYR A 278 10.63 9.76 -7.72
N LEU A 279 11.38 10.58 -8.45
CA LEU A 279 11.50 12.01 -8.19
C LEU A 279 10.13 12.71 -8.25
N VAL A 280 9.33 12.40 -9.26
CA VAL A 280 7.97 12.95 -9.41
C VAL A 280 7.04 12.52 -8.26
N ALA A 281 7.09 11.25 -7.87
CA ALA A 281 6.17 10.66 -6.90
C ALA A 281 6.52 10.98 -5.43
N PHE A 282 7.81 11.07 -5.12
CA PHE A 282 8.32 11.16 -3.74
C PHE A 282 9.25 12.35 -3.48
N GLY A 283 9.53 13.19 -4.48
CA GLY A 283 10.31 14.41 -4.26
C GLY A 283 9.60 15.35 -3.28
N ASN A 284 10.41 16.13 -2.55
CA ASN A 284 9.96 17.01 -1.46
C ASN A 284 9.16 16.28 -0.36
N LEU A 285 9.50 15.01 -0.10
CA LEU A 285 8.89 14.27 1.00
C LEU A 285 9.34 14.83 2.34
N THR A 286 8.38 15.05 3.23
CA THR A 286 8.61 15.43 4.63
C THR A 286 7.75 14.56 5.53
N VAL A 287 8.34 14.14 6.64
CA VAL A 287 7.65 13.43 7.72
C VAL A 287 7.79 14.30 8.96
N THR A 288 6.67 14.87 9.40
CA THR A 288 6.61 15.69 10.62
C THR A 288 5.74 15.01 11.66
N ASP A 289 5.97 15.39 12.90
CA ASP A 289 5.35 14.75 14.04
C ASP A 289 4.99 15.73 15.13
N ASP A 290 3.70 15.69 15.47
CA ASP A 290 3.06 16.62 16.41
C ASP A 290 2.74 15.92 17.74
N ARG A 291 3.43 14.80 18.03
CA ARG A 291 3.23 13.89 19.17
C ARG A 291 1.91 13.12 19.19
N HIS A 292 0.88 13.62 18.51
CA HIS A 292 -0.42 12.96 18.36
C HIS A 292 -0.66 12.40 16.96
N VAL A 293 -0.13 13.06 15.94
CA VAL A 293 -0.32 12.69 14.53
C VAL A 293 1.01 12.76 13.81
N LEU A 294 1.28 11.74 12.99
CA LEU A 294 2.38 11.71 12.03
C LEU A 294 1.86 12.22 10.68
N HIS A 295 2.47 13.28 10.18
CA HIS A 295 2.14 13.88 8.90
C HIS A 295 3.17 13.47 7.88
N VAL A 296 2.73 12.78 6.83
CA VAL A 296 3.57 12.39 5.69
C VAL A 296 3.10 13.17 4.47
N SER A 297 3.95 14.04 3.95
CA SER A 297 3.68 14.76 2.71
C SER A 297 4.71 14.41 1.65
N HIS A 298 4.31 14.21 0.39
CA HIS A 298 5.25 13.90 -0.68
C HIS A 298 4.72 14.19 -2.08
N GLY A 299 5.63 14.39 -3.04
CA GLY A 299 5.35 14.48 -4.47
C GLY A 299 5.56 15.89 -5.04
N LEU A 300 6.21 15.97 -6.21
CA LEU A 300 6.51 17.23 -6.90
C LEU A 300 5.37 17.70 -7.78
N LEU A 301 4.83 16.79 -8.59
CA LEU A 301 3.74 17.09 -9.53
C LEU A 301 2.37 16.89 -8.89
N ARG A 302 2.23 15.85 -8.06
CA ARG A 302 1.00 15.56 -7.32
C ARG A 302 1.40 15.44 -5.86
N SER A 303 1.14 16.49 -5.10
CA SER A 303 1.36 16.49 -3.66
C SER A 303 0.29 15.63 -3.00
N ARG A 304 0.72 14.66 -2.21
CA ARG A 304 -0.13 13.83 -1.37
C ARG A 304 0.21 14.11 0.09
N GLN A 305 -0.81 14.30 0.89
CA GLN A 305 -0.68 14.43 2.33
C GLN A 305 -1.52 13.34 3.00
N THR A 306 -0.84 12.53 3.79
CA THR A 306 -1.46 11.46 4.57
C THR A 306 -1.13 11.67 6.02
N THR A 307 -2.13 11.49 6.87
CA THR A 307 -1.98 11.69 8.31
C THR A 307 -2.37 10.47 9.08
N LEU A 308 -1.44 10.09 9.96
CA LEU A 308 -1.44 8.85 10.67
C LEU A 308 -1.57 9.18 12.15
N ASP A 309 -2.73 8.87 12.71
CA ASP A 309 -2.99 9.01 14.14
C ASP A 309 -2.10 8.04 14.94
N ARG A 310 -1.32 8.57 15.88
CA ARG A 310 -0.41 7.78 16.70
C ARG A 310 -1.15 6.84 17.65
N ALA A 311 -2.36 7.18 18.10
CA ALA A 311 -3.16 6.28 18.94
C ALA A 311 -3.54 4.98 18.22
N ARG A 312 -3.47 4.97 16.88
CA ARG A 312 -3.77 3.82 16.03
C ARG A 312 -2.52 3.08 15.56
N LEU A 313 -1.33 3.61 15.82
CA LEU A 313 -0.06 2.96 15.55
C LEU A 313 0.09 1.77 16.50
N ARG A 314 0.51 0.62 15.97
CA ARG A 314 0.85 -0.58 16.75
C ARG A 314 2.26 -1.07 16.47
N GLY A 315 3.04 -0.29 15.73
CA GLY A 315 4.42 -0.61 15.37
C GLY A 315 4.76 -0.24 13.94
N THR A 316 5.82 -0.86 13.41
CA THR A 316 6.40 -0.51 12.12
C THR A 316 6.96 -1.73 11.40
N THR A 317 7.09 -1.63 10.07
CA THR A 317 7.75 -2.61 9.22
C THR A 317 8.84 -1.95 8.40
N VAL A 318 10.07 -2.45 8.56
CA VAL A 318 11.19 -2.12 7.68
C VAL A 318 11.26 -3.17 6.58
N HIS A 319 11.02 -2.74 5.34
CA HIS A 319 11.13 -3.58 4.15
C HIS A 319 12.55 -3.48 3.57
N LEU A 320 13.18 -4.63 3.37
CA LEU A 320 14.51 -4.81 2.78
C LEU A 320 14.44 -5.80 1.60
N PRO A 321 13.75 -5.46 0.49
CA PRO A 321 13.72 -6.28 -0.70
C PRO A 321 15.12 -6.47 -1.27
N LEU A 322 15.38 -7.61 -1.92
CA LEU A 322 16.73 -8.08 -2.26
C LEU A 322 17.58 -7.01 -2.96
N LEU A 323 17.06 -6.43 -4.04
CA LEU A 323 17.78 -5.42 -4.82
C LEU A 323 18.09 -4.16 -3.99
N LEU A 324 17.10 -3.69 -3.22
CA LEU A 324 17.27 -2.53 -2.35
C LEU A 324 18.23 -2.81 -1.21
N ARG A 325 18.17 -4.01 -0.63
CA ARG A 325 19.05 -4.49 0.45
C ARG A 325 20.50 -4.57 -0.02
N LEU A 326 20.73 -5.06 -1.24
CA LEU A 326 22.08 -5.07 -1.87
C LEU A 326 22.61 -3.65 -2.04
N ALA A 327 21.75 -2.70 -2.40
CA ALA A 327 22.09 -1.27 -2.48
C ALA A 327 22.18 -0.56 -1.12
N ARG A 328 21.99 -1.26 0.02
CA ARG A 328 21.88 -0.70 1.38
C ARG A 328 20.75 0.32 1.55
N GLY A 329 19.65 0.12 0.82
CA GLY A 329 18.40 0.85 1.02
C GLY A 329 17.40 0.07 1.86
N ALA A 330 16.36 0.76 2.30
CA ALA A 330 15.19 0.18 2.94
C ALA A 330 13.96 1.08 2.68
N ARG A 331 12.78 0.54 2.98
CA ARG A 331 11.49 1.25 3.01
C ARG A 331 10.89 1.09 4.41
N LEU A 332 10.17 2.10 4.89
CA LEU A 332 9.54 2.07 6.21
C LEU A 332 8.03 2.28 6.08
N ASP A 333 7.27 1.34 6.63
CA ASP A 333 5.81 1.41 6.71
C ASP A 333 5.35 1.35 8.19
N ALA A 334 4.31 2.10 8.53
CA ALA A 334 3.64 2.03 9.82
C ALA A 334 2.67 0.84 9.88
N ILE A 335 2.58 0.17 11.02
CA ILE A 335 1.58 -0.85 11.31
C ILE A 335 0.45 -0.14 12.06
N MET A 336 -0.70 0.03 11.42
CA MET A 336 -1.81 0.82 11.98
C MET A 336 -3.13 0.06 11.97
N THR A 337 -3.94 0.27 13.00
CA THR A 337 -5.32 -0.23 13.08
C THR A 337 -6.25 0.55 12.15
N GLY A 338 -7.27 -0.10 11.58
CA GLY A 338 -8.33 0.56 10.81
C GLY A 338 -7.94 1.14 9.45
N VAL A 339 -6.74 0.83 8.95
CA VAL A 339 -6.33 1.10 7.56
C VAL A 339 -6.63 -0.14 6.73
N SER A 340 -7.38 0.00 5.63
CA SER A 340 -7.71 -1.15 4.79
C SER A 340 -6.47 -1.66 4.03
N THR A 341 -6.35 -2.98 3.88
CA THR A 341 -5.22 -3.64 3.21
C THR A 341 -5.05 -3.20 1.74
N GLU A 342 -6.11 -2.70 1.10
CA GLU A 342 -6.05 -2.13 -0.26
C GLU A 342 -5.33 -0.78 -0.32
N ARG A 343 -5.14 -0.10 0.83
CA ARG A 343 -4.41 1.16 0.94
C ARG A 343 -3.04 0.99 1.61
N GLN A 344 -2.30 -0.07 1.29
CA GLN A 344 -0.91 -0.25 1.74
C GLN A 344 0.00 0.98 1.47
N HIS A 345 -0.34 1.83 0.50
CA HIS A 345 0.35 3.10 0.25
C HIS A 345 0.07 4.19 1.30
N SER A 346 -1.04 4.11 2.05
CA SER A 346 -1.44 5.12 3.07
C SER A 346 -0.77 4.91 4.42
N SER A 347 -0.10 3.77 4.65
CA SER A 347 0.70 3.54 5.86
C SER A 347 2.20 3.70 5.61
N MET A 348 2.60 4.31 4.48
CA MET A 348 4.00 4.53 4.16
C MET A 348 4.56 5.70 4.97
N LEU A 349 5.67 5.47 5.69
CA LEU A 349 6.41 6.54 6.38
C LEU A 349 7.56 7.02 5.51
N LEU A 350 8.36 6.08 4.98
CA LEU A 350 9.47 6.38 4.08
C LEU A 350 9.42 5.52 2.82
N PRO A 351 9.66 6.12 1.64
CA PRO A 351 9.86 5.39 0.40
C PRO A 351 11.22 4.69 0.39
N GLN A 352 11.72 4.33 -0.79
CA GLN A 352 13.04 3.72 -0.94
C GLN A 352 14.14 4.72 -0.55
N ALA A 353 14.67 4.60 0.66
CA ALA A 353 15.65 5.51 1.24
C ALA A 353 16.90 4.74 1.72
N PRO A 354 18.01 5.42 2.07
CA PRO A 354 19.15 4.78 2.73
C PRO A 354 18.69 4.00 3.97
N ARG A 355 19.24 2.80 4.14
CA ARG A 355 18.86 1.94 5.26
C ARG A 355 19.04 2.62 6.63
N ALA A 356 20.14 3.36 6.81
CA ALA A 356 20.42 4.08 8.04
C ALA A 356 19.33 5.11 8.37
N GLU A 357 18.78 5.77 7.36
CA GLU A 357 17.70 6.75 7.53
C GLU A 357 16.38 6.06 7.89
N ALA A 358 16.06 4.96 7.22
CA ALA A 358 14.87 4.17 7.57
C ALA A 358 14.95 3.62 8.99
N GLU A 359 16.12 3.15 9.43
CA GLU A 359 16.35 2.67 10.80
C GLU A 359 16.32 3.82 11.82
N ARG A 360 16.85 5.00 11.50
CA ARG A 360 16.77 6.21 12.35
C ARG A 360 15.32 6.63 12.58
N VAL A 361 14.55 6.80 11.50
CA VAL A 361 13.14 7.20 11.58
C VAL A 361 12.32 6.12 12.30
N ASN A 362 12.61 4.85 12.05
CA ASN A 362 11.99 3.75 12.78
C ASN A 362 12.24 3.84 14.29
N ALA A 363 13.49 4.12 14.70
CA ALA A 363 13.85 4.29 16.11
C ALA A 363 13.16 5.49 16.75
N VAL A 364 13.04 6.62 16.05
CA VAL A 364 12.32 7.80 16.57
C VAL A 364 10.84 7.49 16.79
N VAL A 365 10.17 6.94 15.78
CA VAL A 365 8.73 6.63 15.83
C VAL A 365 8.41 5.60 16.92
N LEU A 366 9.23 4.56 17.05
CA LEU A 366 9.02 3.51 18.05
C LEU A 366 9.37 3.98 19.48
N ARG A 367 10.42 4.78 19.67
CA ARG A 367 10.83 5.27 20.99
C ARG A 367 9.75 6.12 21.64
N GLU A 368 9.12 7.00 20.88
CA GLU A 368 8.01 7.81 21.38
C GLU A 368 6.75 6.98 21.68
N HIS A 369 6.67 5.77 21.14
CA HIS A 369 5.63 4.80 21.43
C HIS A 369 6.02 3.80 22.54
N GLY A 370 7.05 4.10 23.32
CA GLY A 370 7.45 3.27 24.47
C GLY A 370 8.28 2.03 24.12
N PHE A 371 8.90 1.97 22.93
CA PHE A 371 9.80 0.88 22.58
C PHE A 371 11.06 0.88 23.48
N PRO A 372 11.31 -0.18 24.27
CA PRO A 372 12.23 -0.10 25.40
C PRO A 372 13.71 -0.34 25.05
N VAL A 373 14.03 -0.73 23.82
CA VAL A 373 15.39 -1.15 23.42
C VAL A 373 15.78 -0.42 22.13
N ASP A 374 17.07 -0.45 21.77
CA ASP A 374 17.47 -0.04 20.44
C ASP A 374 16.85 -0.96 19.38
N VAL A 375 16.19 -0.35 18.39
CA VAL A 375 15.62 -1.02 17.22
C VAL A 375 16.67 -1.82 16.45
N ALA A 376 17.95 -1.43 16.53
CA ALA A 376 19.05 -2.14 15.90
C ALA A 376 19.44 -3.46 16.59
N THR A 377 18.87 -3.80 17.75
CA THR A 377 19.22 -4.99 18.54
C THR A 377 19.20 -6.27 17.70
N PRO A 378 20.23 -7.14 17.82
CA PRO A 378 20.28 -8.39 17.06
C PRO A 378 19.11 -9.30 17.43
N LEU A 379 18.58 -9.98 16.42
CA LEU A 379 17.50 -10.95 16.62
C LEU A 379 18.07 -12.29 17.04
N THR A 380 17.35 -13.00 17.90
CA THR A 380 17.68 -14.38 18.28
C THR A 380 17.46 -15.29 17.07
N ALA A 381 18.47 -16.11 16.76
CA ALA A 381 18.41 -17.07 15.67
C ALA A 381 17.66 -18.34 16.09
N HIS A 382 16.92 -18.95 15.17
CA HIS A 382 16.07 -20.12 15.47
C HIS A 382 16.81 -21.48 15.43
N GLY A 383 18.15 -21.46 15.48
CA GLY A 383 18.97 -22.67 15.60
C GLY A 383 19.08 -23.54 14.33
N PRO A 384 19.68 -24.74 14.46
CA PRO A 384 20.05 -25.59 13.32
C PRO A 384 18.86 -26.33 12.68
N ALA A 385 17.80 -26.63 13.43
CA ALA A 385 16.60 -27.27 12.90
C ALA A 385 15.89 -26.39 11.85
N ALA A 386 15.75 -25.10 12.15
CA ALA A 386 15.24 -24.10 11.23
C ALA A 386 16.13 -24.00 9.98
N ARG A 387 17.47 -23.99 10.15
CA ARG A 387 18.44 -23.98 9.04
C ARG A 387 18.22 -25.17 8.11
N ARG A 388 18.28 -26.40 8.64
CA ARG A 388 18.09 -27.63 7.87
C ARG A 388 16.79 -27.61 7.07
N ARG A 389 15.71 -27.11 7.69
CA ARG A 389 14.40 -27.06 7.03
C ARG A 389 14.32 -26.02 5.91
N ARG A 390 15.03 -24.89 6.01
CA ARG A 390 15.13 -23.92 4.91
C ARG A 390 15.90 -24.51 3.72
N TYR A 391 17.01 -25.18 3.99
CA TYR A 391 17.81 -25.85 2.95
C TYR A 391 17.06 -27.02 2.30
N SER A 392 16.45 -27.90 3.09
CA SER A 392 15.71 -29.03 2.54
C SER A 392 14.54 -28.55 1.68
N ARG A 393 13.78 -27.54 2.11
CA ARG A 393 12.66 -27.02 1.31
C ARG A 393 13.08 -26.35 0.01
N ALA A 394 14.25 -25.73 -0.04
CA ALA A 394 14.75 -25.12 -1.26
C ALA A 394 15.38 -26.16 -2.21
N LEU A 395 16.12 -27.13 -1.66
CA LEU A 395 16.90 -28.08 -2.46
C LEU A 395 16.13 -29.34 -2.85
N LEU A 396 15.15 -29.79 -2.06
CA LEU A 396 14.40 -31.04 -2.35
C LEU A 396 13.69 -31.02 -3.71
N PRO A 397 12.99 -29.94 -4.13
CA PRO A 397 12.38 -29.90 -5.46
C PRO A 397 13.42 -30.02 -6.58
N VAL A 398 14.56 -29.33 -6.45
CA VAL A 398 15.65 -29.39 -7.43
C VAL A 398 16.27 -30.79 -7.48
N ALA A 399 16.49 -31.41 -6.32
CA ALA A 399 17.01 -32.77 -6.22
C ALA A 399 16.04 -33.81 -6.80
N ALA A 400 14.72 -33.64 -6.60
CA ALA A 400 13.71 -34.52 -7.17
C ALA A 400 13.67 -34.43 -8.70
N VAL A 401 13.73 -33.23 -9.27
CA VAL A 401 13.81 -33.05 -10.73
C VAL A 401 15.12 -33.64 -11.26
N ALA A 402 16.25 -33.40 -10.59
CA ALA A 402 17.54 -33.97 -10.98
C ALA A 402 17.53 -35.50 -10.94
N ALA A 403 16.91 -36.11 -9.93
CA ALA A 403 16.74 -37.56 -9.86
C ALA A 403 15.85 -38.11 -10.99
N GLY A 404 14.77 -37.41 -11.35
CA GLY A 404 13.93 -37.78 -12.48
C GLY A 404 14.67 -37.71 -13.82
N VAL A 405 15.47 -36.66 -14.03
CA VAL A 405 16.33 -36.53 -15.22
C VAL A 405 17.41 -37.62 -15.25
N ALA A 406 18.00 -37.95 -14.10
CA ALA A 406 18.96 -39.06 -13.98
C ALA A 406 18.33 -40.40 -14.36
N ALA A 407 17.13 -40.68 -13.84
CA ALA A 407 16.39 -41.90 -14.13
C ALA A 407 16.03 -42.01 -15.62
N ALA A 408 15.58 -40.92 -16.24
CA ALA A 408 15.30 -40.89 -17.68
C ALA A 408 16.55 -41.14 -18.53
N ALA A 409 17.68 -40.54 -18.16
CA ALA A 409 18.97 -40.81 -18.80
C ALA A 409 19.38 -42.29 -18.66
N GLY A 410 19.17 -42.89 -17.48
CA GLY A 410 19.42 -44.31 -17.23
C GLY A 410 18.52 -45.26 -18.04
N LEU A 411 17.32 -44.82 -18.40
CA LEU A 411 16.38 -45.53 -19.28
C LEU A 411 16.67 -45.33 -20.78
N GLY A 412 17.78 -44.66 -21.14
CA GLY A 412 18.20 -44.47 -22.52
C GLY A 412 17.68 -43.20 -23.20
N VAL A 413 16.98 -42.32 -22.47
CA VAL A 413 16.57 -41.01 -23.01
C VAL A 413 17.80 -40.11 -23.17
N ARG A 414 18.02 -39.56 -24.36
CA ARG A 414 19.12 -38.63 -24.62
C ARG A 414 18.88 -37.28 -23.93
N VAL A 415 19.49 -37.09 -22.76
CA VAL A 415 19.46 -35.82 -22.03
C VAL A 415 20.65 -34.96 -22.47
N HIS A 416 20.37 -33.77 -23.00
CA HIS A 416 21.40 -32.82 -23.36
C HIS A 416 22.09 -32.24 -22.11
N TRP A 417 23.40 -31.98 -22.17
CA TRP A 417 24.20 -31.49 -21.03
C TRP A 417 23.67 -30.17 -20.44
N SER A 418 23.02 -29.34 -21.25
CA SER A 418 22.41 -28.08 -20.81
C SER A 418 21.36 -28.28 -19.71
N VAL A 419 20.64 -29.41 -19.71
CA VAL A 419 19.66 -29.74 -18.65
C VAL A 419 20.37 -29.88 -17.30
N TRP A 420 21.51 -30.57 -17.27
CA TRP A 420 22.34 -30.70 -16.07
C TRP A 420 22.92 -29.36 -15.63
N ALA A 421 23.34 -28.51 -16.56
CA ALA A 421 23.82 -27.16 -16.26
C ALA A 421 22.71 -26.28 -15.64
N VAL A 422 21.48 -26.36 -16.16
CA VAL A 422 20.31 -25.66 -15.60
C VAL A 422 19.99 -26.17 -14.19
N LEU A 423 20.01 -27.49 -13.98
CA LEU A 423 19.77 -28.09 -12.66
C LEU A 423 20.84 -27.70 -11.64
N ALA A 424 22.11 -27.70 -12.03
CA ALA A 424 23.21 -27.25 -11.18
C ALA A 424 23.04 -25.77 -10.81
N THR A 425 22.70 -24.92 -11.78
CA THR A 425 22.42 -23.49 -11.56
C THR A 425 21.23 -23.29 -10.61
N ALA A 426 20.15 -24.05 -10.81
CA ALA A 426 18.98 -24.03 -9.93
C ALA A 426 19.32 -24.49 -8.50
N ALA A 427 20.19 -25.48 -8.34
CA ALA A 427 20.64 -25.96 -7.03
C ALA A 427 21.45 -24.89 -6.29
N VAL A 428 22.36 -24.20 -6.97
CA VAL A 428 23.13 -23.07 -6.40
C VAL A 428 22.19 -21.93 -6.02
N ALA A 429 21.25 -21.55 -6.89
CA ALA A 429 20.26 -20.52 -6.61
C ALA A 429 19.37 -20.90 -5.41
N ALA A 430 18.93 -22.15 -5.32
CA ALA A 430 18.14 -22.66 -4.20
C ALA A 430 18.93 -22.66 -2.88
N ALA A 431 20.21 -23.04 -2.90
CA ALA A 431 21.09 -22.98 -1.73
C ALA A 431 21.31 -21.53 -1.26
N ALA A 432 21.55 -20.60 -2.20
CA ALA A 432 21.68 -19.17 -1.91
C ALA A 432 20.38 -18.59 -1.32
N LEU A 433 19.23 -18.97 -1.87
CA LEU A 433 17.92 -18.59 -1.36
C LEU A 433 17.70 -19.12 0.07
N ALA A 434 18.03 -20.40 0.32
CA ALA A 434 17.90 -20.99 1.65
C ALA A 434 18.79 -20.31 2.69
N TRP A 435 20.04 -20.03 2.30
CA TRP A 435 20.99 -19.29 3.12
C TRP A 435 20.48 -17.89 3.48
N ASP A 436 19.98 -17.16 2.48
CA ASP A 436 19.45 -15.81 2.68
C ASP A 436 18.18 -15.81 3.55
N ARG A 437 17.26 -16.76 3.32
CA ARG A 437 16.06 -16.94 4.16
C ARG A 437 16.41 -17.28 5.61
N TYR A 438 17.49 -18.01 5.85
CA TYR A 438 17.93 -18.36 7.19
C TYR A 438 18.62 -17.18 7.89
N ARG A 439 19.50 -16.45 7.18
CA ARG A 439 20.14 -15.24 7.75
C ARG A 439 19.16 -14.12 8.06
N GLY A 440 18.05 -14.05 7.32
CA GLY A 440 16.98 -13.10 7.58
C GLY A 440 15.99 -13.53 8.68
N LEU A 441 16.12 -14.74 9.22
CA LEU A 441 15.17 -15.30 10.15
C LEU A 441 15.60 -15.06 11.60
N GLY A 442 14.75 -14.43 12.38
CA GLY A 442 14.94 -14.30 13.81
C GLY A 442 13.80 -13.56 14.48
N HIS A 443 13.80 -13.58 15.81
CA HIS A 443 12.87 -12.82 16.62
C HIS A 443 13.55 -12.20 17.84
N ALA A 444 12.93 -11.19 18.42
CA ALA A 444 13.23 -10.69 19.74
C ALA A 444 11.91 -10.31 20.42
N ALA A 445 11.84 -10.49 21.72
CA ALA A 445 10.69 -10.10 22.54
C ALA A 445 11.12 -9.14 23.65
N PRO A 446 11.42 -7.87 23.32
CA PRO A 446 11.50 -6.84 24.35
C PRO A 446 10.17 -6.75 25.13
N THR A 447 10.22 -6.23 26.36
CA THR A 447 9.03 -6.09 27.21
C THR A 447 7.91 -5.35 26.47
N GLY A 448 6.76 -6.01 26.27
CA GLY A 448 5.59 -5.44 25.60
C GLY A 448 5.72 -5.33 24.07
N TRP A 449 6.73 -5.95 23.44
CA TRP A 449 6.95 -5.86 21.99
C TRP A 449 7.38 -7.19 21.37
N LEU A 450 6.88 -7.48 20.18
CA LEU A 450 7.34 -8.54 19.31
C LEU A 450 8.13 -7.95 18.13
N VAL A 451 9.39 -8.30 18.01
CA VAL A 451 10.19 -8.02 16.81
C VAL A 451 10.44 -9.32 16.06
N THR A 452 10.04 -9.39 14.80
CA THR A 452 10.26 -10.58 13.95
C THR A 452 10.82 -10.17 12.60
N SER A 453 11.77 -10.94 12.09
CA SER A 453 12.30 -10.78 10.73
C SER A 453 12.14 -12.08 9.96
N SER A 454 11.63 -11.96 8.74
CA SER A 454 11.52 -13.10 7.83
C SER A 454 11.48 -12.67 6.36
N GLY A 455 11.63 -13.64 5.47
CA GLY A 455 11.62 -13.42 4.02
C GLY A 455 13.00 -13.46 3.38
N SER A 456 13.06 -13.29 2.06
CA SER A 456 14.30 -13.28 1.30
C SER A 456 14.27 -12.25 0.17
N LEU A 457 13.50 -12.51 -0.90
CA LEU A 457 13.31 -11.57 -2.01
C LEU A 457 12.65 -10.27 -1.54
N ASP A 458 11.65 -10.39 -0.69
CA ASP A 458 11.16 -9.31 0.15
C ASP A 458 11.38 -9.75 1.60
N ARG A 459 12.26 -9.06 2.32
CA ARG A 459 12.55 -9.33 3.74
C ARG A 459 11.94 -8.20 4.55
N GLY A 460 11.04 -8.54 5.46
CA GLY A 460 10.45 -7.60 6.40
C GLY A 460 11.03 -7.80 7.79
N ARG A 461 11.35 -6.70 8.47
CA ARG A 461 11.52 -6.66 9.93
C ARG A 461 10.34 -5.91 10.52
N HIS A 462 9.50 -6.62 11.25
CA HIS A 462 8.29 -6.11 11.88
C HIS A 462 8.56 -5.89 13.36
N SER A 463 8.19 -4.72 13.88
CA SER A 463 8.16 -4.43 15.31
C SER A 463 6.71 -4.15 15.66
N LEU A 464 6.12 -4.97 16.52
CA LEU A 464 4.69 -4.96 16.85
C LEU A 464 4.52 -4.85 18.36
N GLU A 465 3.70 -3.91 18.80
CA GLU A 465 3.32 -3.71 20.19
C GLU A 465 2.42 -4.86 20.67
N ALA A 466 2.65 -5.36 21.88
CA ALA A 466 1.87 -6.45 22.47
C ALA A 466 0.38 -6.13 22.59
N ASP A 467 0.03 -4.89 22.96
CA ASP A 467 -1.35 -4.41 23.06
C ASP A 467 -2.08 -4.41 21.70
N GLY A 468 -1.31 -4.39 20.61
CA GLY A 468 -1.83 -4.56 19.25
C GLY A 468 -2.17 -6.00 18.88
N ILE A 469 -1.77 -6.99 19.67
CA ILE A 469 -1.95 -8.42 19.41
C ILE A 469 -3.23 -8.90 20.10
N ILE A 470 -4.23 -9.26 19.30
CA ILE A 470 -5.54 -9.71 19.80
C ILE A 470 -5.63 -11.23 19.96
N GLY A 471 -4.64 -11.96 19.48
CA GLY A 471 -4.62 -13.41 19.57
C GLY A 471 -3.33 -14.03 19.08
N TRP A 472 -3.05 -15.20 19.63
CA TRP A 472 -1.88 -16.00 19.30
C TRP A 472 -2.30 -17.32 18.67
N THR A 473 -1.52 -17.79 17.70
CA THR A 473 -1.70 -19.12 17.13
C THR A 473 -0.36 -19.79 16.97
N VAL A 474 -0.16 -20.92 17.66
CA VAL A 474 1.01 -21.77 17.46
C VAL A 474 0.63 -22.87 16.48
N ARG A 475 1.20 -22.82 15.29
CA ARG A 475 0.94 -23.77 14.21
C ARG A 475 2.12 -24.71 14.01
N GLN A 476 1.84 -26.00 13.95
CA GLN A 476 2.82 -27.01 13.57
C GLN A 476 2.26 -27.92 12.48
N SER A 477 2.90 -27.92 11.32
CA SER A 477 2.66 -28.96 10.32
C SER A 477 3.29 -30.30 10.74
N PHE A 478 2.88 -31.40 10.11
CA PHE A 478 3.48 -32.73 10.33
C PHE A 478 5.02 -32.70 10.24
N PHE A 479 5.56 -32.05 9.21
CA PHE A 479 7.01 -31.88 9.03
C PHE A 479 7.66 -30.95 10.06
N GLN A 480 6.93 -29.99 10.64
CA GLN A 480 7.43 -29.13 11.71
C GLN A 480 7.53 -29.89 13.03
N ARG A 481 6.53 -30.72 13.36
CA ARG A 481 6.55 -31.59 14.54
C ARG A 481 7.76 -32.53 14.52
N ARG A 482 7.99 -33.21 13.38
CA ARG A 482 9.17 -34.09 13.23
C ARG A 482 10.51 -33.34 13.31
N ALA A 483 10.53 -32.05 12.98
CA ALA A 483 11.73 -31.22 13.05
C ALA A 483 11.87 -30.46 14.38
N GLY A 484 10.94 -30.58 15.32
CA GLY A 484 10.96 -29.88 16.60
C GLY A 484 10.79 -28.36 16.48
N VAL A 485 10.11 -27.87 15.44
CA VAL A 485 9.88 -26.42 15.24
C VAL A 485 8.39 -26.08 15.18
N ALA A 486 8.04 -24.82 15.34
CA ALA A 486 6.70 -24.28 15.25
C ALA A 486 6.71 -22.92 14.54
N THR A 487 5.53 -22.50 14.07
CA THR A 487 5.29 -21.14 13.63
C THR A 487 4.36 -20.48 14.64
N VAL A 488 4.80 -19.38 15.25
CA VAL A 488 3.96 -18.55 16.12
C VAL A 488 3.40 -17.42 15.28
N VAL A 489 2.09 -17.19 15.35
CA VAL A 489 1.40 -16.14 14.60
C VAL A 489 0.77 -15.18 15.59
N ALA A 490 1.18 -13.91 15.51
CA ALA A 490 0.55 -12.79 16.22
C ALA A 490 -0.55 -12.21 15.33
N ALA A 491 -1.81 -12.40 15.73
CA ALA A 491 -2.97 -11.83 15.05
C ALA A 491 -3.23 -10.41 15.57
N THR A 492 -3.46 -9.47 14.66
CA THR A 492 -3.68 -8.06 14.99
C THR A 492 -4.71 -7.44 14.04
N PRO A 493 -5.53 -6.47 14.48
CA PRO A 493 -6.37 -5.70 13.57
C PRO A 493 -5.56 -4.66 12.75
N ALA A 494 -4.25 -4.55 12.99
CA ALA A 494 -3.37 -3.59 12.34
C ALA A 494 -2.61 -4.18 11.13
N GLY A 495 -2.27 -3.31 10.17
CA GLY A 495 -1.39 -3.66 9.05
C GLY A 495 -1.86 -4.86 8.22
N THR A 496 -1.01 -5.89 8.10
CA THR A 496 -1.28 -7.13 7.33
C THR A 496 -2.12 -8.16 8.08
N ARG A 497 -2.62 -7.82 9.26
CA ARG A 497 -3.47 -8.61 10.16
C ARG A 497 -2.83 -9.79 10.88
N HIS A 498 -1.70 -10.27 10.39
CA HIS A 498 -0.94 -11.34 11.01
C HIS A 498 0.56 -11.12 10.78
N TYR A 499 1.34 -11.44 11.80
CA TYR A 499 2.79 -11.39 11.80
C TYR A 499 3.33 -12.72 12.32
N GLU A 500 4.19 -13.36 11.52
CA GLU A 500 4.64 -14.72 11.78
C GLU A 500 6.08 -14.77 12.29
N VAL A 501 6.32 -15.61 13.29
CA VAL A 501 7.64 -16.06 13.73
C VAL A 501 7.83 -17.49 13.23
N LEU A 502 8.53 -17.61 12.12
CA LEU A 502 8.64 -18.87 11.37
C LEU A 502 9.71 -19.81 11.95
N ASP A 503 9.41 -21.10 12.05
CA ASP A 503 10.39 -22.15 12.35
C ASP A 503 11.15 -21.93 13.67
N LEU A 504 10.47 -21.42 14.69
CA LEU A 504 10.97 -21.31 16.06
C LEU A 504 11.08 -22.70 16.70
N PRO A 505 12.07 -23.02 17.55
CA PRO A 505 12.06 -24.25 18.34
C PRO A 505 10.73 -24.39 19.10
N ALA A 506 10.09 -25.55 18.98
CA ALA A 506 8.72 -25.75 19.46
C ALA A 506 8.59 -25.51 20.97
N GLU A 507 9.61 -25.89 21.73
CA GLU A 507 9.73 -25.66 23.18
C GLU A 507 9.68 -24.18 23.57
N ARG A 508 10.22 -23.28 22.72
CA ARG A 508 10.24 -21.82 22.98
C ARG A 508 9.01 -21.08 22.47
N ALA A 509 8.07 -21.80 21.84
CA ALA A 509 6.92 -21.15 21.21
C ALA A 509 6.03 -20.44 22.22
N TRP A 510 5.76 -21.09 23.35
CA TRP A 510 4.95 -20.51 24.41
C TRP A 510 5.74 -19.54 25.30
N ASP A 511 7.04 -19.77 25.51
CA ASP A 511 7.92 -18.80 26.17
C ASP A 511 7.92 -17.45 25.45
N LEU A 512 7.92 -17.46 24.12
CA LEU A 512 7.81 -16.25 23.31
C LEU A 512 6.47 -15.54 23.51
N VAL A 513 5.37 -16.29 23.50
CA VAL A 513 4.03 -15.74 23.72
C VAL A 513 3.95 -15.10 25.11
N GLU A 514 4.46 -15.79 26.13
CA GLU A 514 4.48 -15.33 27.52
C GLU A 514 5.38 -14.09 27.71
N ALA A 515 6.53 -14.05 27.03
CA ALA A 515 7.42 -12.89 27.07
C ALA A 515 6.81 -11.63 26.44
N VAL A 516 6.00 -11.79 25.39
CA VAL A 516 5.36 -10.65 24.70
C VAL A 516 4.05 -10.26 25.39
N THR A 517 3.22 -11.24 25.76
CA THR A 517 1.90 -11.05 26.38
C THR A 517 1.79 -11.98 27.60
N PRO A 518 2.25 -11.54 28.78
CA PRO A 518 2.20 -12.34 30.00
C PRO A 518 0.79 -12.86 30.31
N GLY A 519 0.67 -14.13 30.68
CA GLY A 519 -0.58 -14.85 30.97
C GLY A 519 -1.33 -15.39 29.74
N ALA A 520 -0.92 -15.04 28.51
CA ALA A 520 -1.56 -15.55 27.30
C ALA A 520 -1.22 -17.04 27.01
N GLY A 521 -0.08 -17.53 27.53
CA GLY A 521 0.38 -18.91 27.34
C GLY A 521 -0.15 -19.91 28.38
N ASP A 522 -0.62 -19.43 29.52
CA ASP A 522 -0.92 -20.23 30.72
C ASP A 522 -1.87 -21.41 30.50
N ILE A 523 -2.90 -21.24 29.69
CA ILE A 523 -3.90 -22.27 29.41
C ILE A 523 -3.27 -23.47 28.67
N TRP A 524 -2.21 -23.22 27.91
CA TRP A 524 -1.57 -24.20 27.03
C TRP A 524 -0.31 -24.80 27.64
N ILE A 525 0.46 -24.02 28.41
CA ILE A 525 1.62 -24.52 29.18
C ILE A 525 1.18 -25.61 30.18
N ARG A 526 -0.03 -25.51 30.75
CA ARG A 526 -0.58 -26.52 31.67
C ARG A 526 -1.11 -27.79 30.99
N ARG A 527 -1.18 -27.83 29.65
CA ARG A 527 -1.77 -28.94 28.87
C ARG A 527 -0.77 -29.75 28.06
N THR A 528 0.50 -29.31 28.00
CA THR A 528 1.63 -30.04 27.42
C THR A 528 2.44 -30.69 28.51
#